data_AF-A0A4S8L6G4-F1
#
_entry.id   AF-A0A4S8L6G4-F1
#
_cell.length_a   1.000
_cell.length_b   1.000
_cell.length_c   1.000
_cell.angle_alpha   90.00
_cell.angle_beta   90.00
_cell.angle_gamma   90.00
#
_symmetry.space_group_name_H-M   'P 1'
#
loop_
_entity.id
_entity.type
_entity.pdbx_description
1 polymer ?
#
loop_
_entity_poly.entity_id
_entity_poly.type
_entity_poly.pdbx_seq_one_letter_code
_entity_poly.pdbx_strand_id
1 'polypeptide(L)'
;MPGGVRRRYSPDHLIGMEDPTQPRRYLTPSATSRKDIPSIYLKPRRNGGTSPPRSDEEDDELTEEQPPSANATDQEKIEWKRRQNTLAARRSRRKKLMYTQQLEETVERLRMEREMWRTRALTLKQLLSSHGLPVPDFKD
;
A
#
# COMPACT_ATOMS: atom_id res chain seq x y z
N MET A 1 13.12 -18.17 -18.54
CA MET A 1 12.10 -17.13 -18.83
C MET A 1 12.61 -15.81 -18.26
N PRO A 2 12.89 -14.78 -19.09
CA PRO A 2 13.35 -13.50 -18.56
C PRO A 2 12.15 -12.76 -17.94
N GLY A 3 12.29 -12.36 -16.67
CA GLY A 3 11.24 -11.70 -15.91
C GLY A 3 10.87 -10.35 -16.53
N GLY A 4 9.57 -10.14 -16.74
CA GLY A 4 9.04 -8.92 -17.34
C GLY A 4 9.44 -7.66 -16.55
N VAL A 5 9.86 -6.63 -17.29
CA VAL A 5 10.15 -5.29 -16.80
C VAL A 5 8.92 -4.77 -16.08
N ARG A 6 8.99 -4.65 -14.74
CA ARG A 6 7.90 -4.07 -13.95
C ARG A 6 7.82 -2.58 -14.27
N ARG A 7 6.86 -2.18 -15.11
CA ARG A 7 6.55 -0.77 -15.34
C ARG A 7 6.22 -0.12 -13.99
N ARG A 8 6.91 0.97 -13.68
CA ARG A 8 6.62 1.80 -12.49
C ARG A 8 5.31 2.53 -12.78
N TYR A 9 4.22 2.09 -12.16
CA TYR A 9 2.92 2.74 -12.28
C TYR A 9 2.87 3.94 -11.33
N SER A 10 2.25 5.04 -11.75
CA SER A 10 1.90 6.15 -10.84
C SER A 10 0.60 5.81 -10.06
N PRO A 11 0.36 6.38 -8.87
CA PRO A 11 -0.88 6.23 -8.10
C PRO A 11 -2.16 6.51 -8.88
N ASP A 12 -2.07 7.30 -9.95
CA ASP A 12 -3.20 7.65 -10.82
C ASP A 12 -3.54 6.55 -11.82
N HIS A 13 -2.62 5.61 -12.04
CA HIS A 13 -2.86 4.43 -12.90
C HIS A 13 -3.47 3.25 -12.13
N LEU A 14 -3.70 3.42 -10.82
CA LEU A 14 -4.42 2.42 -10.03
C LEU A 14 -5.92 2.56 -10.27
N ILE A 15 -6.62 1.42 -10.26
CA ILE A 15 -8.09 1.37 -10.25
C ILE A 15 -8.58 2.28 -9.12
N GLY A 16 -9.42 3.25 -9.47
CA GLY A 16 -9.95 4.26 -8.59
C GLY A 16 -10.81 3.67 -7.46
N MET A 17 -11.05 4.46 -6.43
CA MET A 17 -11.89 4.03 -5.30
C MET A 17 -13.35 3.84 -5.73
N GLU A 18 -13.83 4.72 -6.62
CA GLU A 18 -15.20 4.70 -7.15
C GLU A 18 -15.41 3.71 -8.30
N ASP A 19 -14.32 3.11 -8.80
CA ASP A 19 -14.42 2.18 -9.92
C ASP A 19 -15.24 0.95 -9.50
N PRO A 20 -16.16 0.47 -10.34
CA PRO A 20 -17.06 -0.62 -9.98
C PRO A 20 -16.29 -1.88 -9.57
N THR A 21 -16.79 -2.56 -8.55
CA THR A 21 -16.27 -3.90 -8.18
C THR A 21 -16.96 -4.97 -9.02
N GLN A 22 -16.19 -5.92 -9.53
CA GLN A 22 -16.75 -6.99 -10.37
C GLN A 22 -17.49 -8.01 -9.49
N PRO A 23 -18.78 -8.30 -9.78
CA PRO A 23 -19.51 -9.35 -9.06
C PRO A 23 -18.94 -10.73 -9.42
N ARG A 24 -19.07 -11.68 -8.49
CA ARG A 24 -18.62 -13.07 -8.70
C ARG A 24 -19.79 -14.02 -8.60
N ARG A 25 -19.97 -14.86 -9.62
CA ARG A 25 -20.98 -15.92 -9.67
C ARG A 25 -20.42 -17.22 -9.08
N TYR A 26 -21.02 -17.75 -8.01
CA TYR A 26 -20.60 -19.02 -7.36
C TYR A 26 -21.39 -20.21 -7.89
N LEU A 27 -21.49 -20.36 -9.21
CA LEU A 27 -22.20 -21.52 -9.78
C LEU A 27 -21.42 -22.83 -9.65
N THR A 28 -20.11 -22.72 -9.48
CA THR A 28 -19.22 -23.86 -9.31
C THR A 28 -18.25 -23.55 -8.18
N PRO A 29 -17.88 -24.56 -7.37
CA PRO A 29 -16.82 -24.39 -6.40
C PRO A 29 -15.56 -23.85 -7.06
N SER A 30 -14.95 -22.82 -6.46
CA SER A 30 -13.67 -22.28 -6.92
C SER A 30 -12.63 -23.40 -6.99
N ALA A 31 -11.69 -23.33 -7.95
CA ALA A 31 -10.56 -24.26 -8.02
C ALA A 31 -9.78 -24.37 -6.68
N THR A 32 -9.84 -23.32 -5.86
CA THR A 32 -9.22 -23.24 -4.53
C THR A 32 -10.20 -23.43 -3.35
N SER A 33 -11.51 -23.53 -3.58
CA SER A 33 -12.53 -23.74 -2.54
C SER A 33 -13.71 -24.57 -3.05
N ARG A 34 -13.83 -25.80 -2.54
CA ARG A 34 -14.85 -26.81 -2.89
C ARG A 34 -16.30 -26.47 -2.47
N LYS A 35 -16.58 -25.26 -1.98
CA LYS A 35 -17.89 -24.87 -1.42
C LYS A 35 -18.38 -23.58 -2.07
N ASP A 36 -19.66 -23.53 -2.43
CA ASP A 36 -20.30 -22.37 -3.05
C ASP A 36 -20.39 -21.18 -2.07
N ILE A 37 -20.58 -21.49 -0.78
CA ILE A 37 -20.57 -20.54 0.33
C ILE A 37 -19.40 -20.90 1.25
N PRO A 38 -18.49 -19.96 1.59
CA PRO A 38 -17.38 -20.27 2.49
C PRO A 38 -17.90 -20.79 3.83
N SER A 39 -17.22 -21.78 4.40
CA SER A 39 -17.71 -22.49 5.60
C SER A 39 -17.84 -21.61 6.85
N ILE A 40 -17.23 -20.42 6.85
CA ILE A 40 -17.39 -19.41 7.90
C ILE A 40 -18.84 -18.88 7.95
N TYR A 41 -19.55 -18.87 6.83
CA TYR A 41 -20.94 -18.38 6.75
C TYR A 41 -21.96 -19.49 7.02
N LEU A 42 -21.62 -20.75 6.71
CA LEU A 42 -22.52 -21.91 6.90
C LEU A 42 -22.62 -22.41 8.36
N LYS A 43 -21.72 -21.99 9.24
CA LYS A 43 -21.69 -22.47 10.64
C LYS A 43 -22.27 -21.40 11.58
N PRO A 44 -23.36 -21.69 12.31
CA PRO A 44 -23.84 -20.80 13.38
C PRO A 44 -22.70 -20.64 14.40
N ARG A 45 -22.24 -19.40 14.59
CA ARG A 45 -21.12 -19.10 15.49
C ARG A 45 -21.60 -19.33 16.92
N ARG A 46 -21.28 -20.48 17.50
CA ARG A 46 -21.67 -20.85 18.88
C ARG A 46 -20.99 -20.02 19.98
N ASN A 47 -20.02 -19.18 19.67
CA ASN A 47 -19.42 -18.22 20.59
C ASN A 47 -18.90 -17.04 19.76
N GLY A 48 -19.05 -15.81 20.26
CA GLY A 48 -18.76 -14.53 19.59
C GLY A 48 -17.34 -14.40 19.05
N GLY A 49 -17.09 -15.02 17.89
CA GLY A 49 -15.79 -15.07 17.26
C GLY A 49 -15.44 -13.75 16.58
N THR A 50 -14.64 -12.95 17.29
CA THR A 50 -13.65 -11.99 16.82
C THR A 50 -13.44 -12.00 15.30
N SER A 51 -13.92 -10.95 14.63
CA SER A 51 -13.25 -10.42 13.46
C SER A 51 -11.76 -10.25 13.81
N PRO A 52 -10.78 -10.56 12.94
CA PRO A 52 -9.39 -10.18 13.25
C PRO A 52 -9.37 -8.73 13.72
N PRO A 53 -8.62 -8.38 14.78
CA PRO A 53 -8.62 -7.01 15.30
C PRO A 53 -8.31 -6.08 14.14
N ARG A 54 -9.33 -5.33 13.73
CA ARG A 54 -9.14 -4.21 12.82
C ARG A 54 -8.34 -3.19 13.63
N SER A 55 -7.22 -2.74 13.10
CA SER A 55 -6.56 -1.57 13.69
C SER A 55 -7.54 -0.40 13.58
N ASP A 56 -7.71 0.39 14.65
CA ASP A 56 -8.58 1.58 14.66
C ASP A 56 -8.34 2.50 13.44
N GLU A 57 -7.10 2.57 12.96
CA GLU A 57 -6.71 3.36 11.78
C GLU A 57 -7.28 2.85 10.45
N GLU A 58 -7.74 1.59 10.38
CA GLU A 58 -8.40 1.03 9.18
C GLU A 58 -9.92 1.25 9.18
N ASP A 59 -10.54 1.46 10.35
CA ASP A 59 -12.01 1.64 10.45
C ASP A 59 -12.43 3.06 10.05
N ASP A 60 -11.60 4.09 10.30
CA ASP A 60 -11.92 5.50 9.98
C ASP A 60 -11.99 5.81 8.47
N GLU A 61 -11.36 4.99 7.62
CA GLU A 61 -11.39 5.14 6.16
C GLU A 61 -12.30 4.14 5.46
N LEU A 62 -12.90 3.17 6.18
CA LEU A 62 -13.79 2.19 5.57
C LEU A 62 -15.05 2.91 5.04
N THR A 63 -15.33 2.75 3.74
CA THR A 63 -16.46 3.44 3.08
C THR A 63 -17.74 3.26 3.87
N GLU A 64 -18.54 4.34 4.00
CA GLU A 64 -19.87 4.48 4.61
C GLU A 64 -20.95 3.54 4.03
N GLU A 65 -20.57 2.45 3.38
CA GLU A 65 -21.51 1.47 2.87
C GLU A 65 -22.11 0.73 4.05
N GLN A 66 -23.34 1.14 4.39
CA GLN A 66 -24.12 0.61 5.48
C GLN A 66 -24.08 -0.93 5.42
N PRO A 67 -23.71 -1.60 6.53
CA PRO A 67 -23.68 -3.05 6.56
C PRO A 67 -25.04 -3.61 6.11
N PRO A 68 -25.06 -4.72 5.37
CA PRO A 68 -26.30 -5.35 4.96
C PRO A 68 -27.14 -5.65 6.21
N SER A 69 -28.47 -5.50 6.08
CA SER A 69 -29.43 -5.74 7.16
C SER A 69 -29.16 -7.08 7.87
N ALA A 70 -29.51 -7.19 9.14
CA ALA A 70 -29.34 -8.44 9.90
C ALA A 70 -30.01 -9.66 9.20
N ASN A 71 -31.11 -9.40 8.48
CA ASN A 71 -31.87 -10.38 7.70
C ASN A 71 -31.33 -10.64 6.29
N ALA A 72 -30.21 -10.02 5.90
CA ALA A 72 -29.60 -10.21 4.59
C ALA A 72 -29.16 -11.65 4.37
N THR A 73 -29.28 -12.08 3.11
CA THR A 73 -28.87 -13.42 2.65
C THR A 73 -27.37 -13.59 2.84
N ASP A 74 -26.91 -14.82 3.07
CA ASP A 74 -25.47 -15.09 3.21
C ASP A 74 -24.65 -14.63 1.98
N GLN A 75 -25.26 -14.68 0.79
CA GLN A 75 -24.66 -14.17 -0.45
C GLN A 75 -24.40 -12.66 -0.38
N GLU A 76 -25.35 -11.86 0.09
CA GLU A 76 -25.22 -10.40 0.24
C GLU A 76 -24.14 -10.05 1.27
N LYS A 77 -24.09 -10.79 2.39
CA LYS A 77 -23.04 -10.64 3.41
C LYS A 77 -21.65 -10.97 2.87
N ILE A 78 -21.54 -11.94 1.96
CA ILE A 78 -20.29 -12.31 1.29
C ILE A 78 -19.85 -11.23 0.31
N GLU A 79 -20.76 -10.72 -0.51
CA GLU A 79 -20.49 -9.68 -1.50
C GLU A 79 -20.04 -8.38 -0.83
N TRP A 80 -20.73 -7.96 0.23
CA TRP A 80 -20.35 -6.80 1.03
C TRP A 80 -18.92 -6.92 1.57
N LYS A 81 -18.55 -8.05 2.19
CA LYS A 81 -17.17 -8.24 2.69
C LYS A 81 -16.12 -8.25 1.58
N ARG A 82 -16.46 -8.71 0.38
CA ARG A 82 -15.52 -8.66 -0.76
C ARG A 82 -15.33 -7.27 -1.31
N ARG A 83 -16.41 -6.50 -1.41
CA ARG A 83 -16.35 -5.09 -1.81
C ARG A 83 -15.45 -4.33 -0.84
N GLN A 84 -15.70 -4.51 0.46
CA GLN A 84 -14.86 -3.98 1.54
C GLN A 84 -13.38 -4.37 1.41
N ASN A 85 -13.06 -5.66 1.21
CA ASN A 85 -11.68 -6.11 1.00
C ASN A 85 -11.05 -5.54 -0.28
N THR A 86 -11.83 -5.41 -1.36
CA THR A 86 -11.36 -4.84 -2.63
C THR A 86 -10.97 -3.37 -2.46
N LEU A 87 -11.82 -2.59 -1.78
CA LEU A 87 -11.54 -1.18 -1.48
C LEU A 87 -10.33 -1.04 -0.56
N ALA A 88 -10.25 -1.83 0.52
CA ALA A 88 -9.08 -1.85 1.39
C ALA A 88 -7.79 -2.18 0.62
N ALA A 89 -7.84 -3.17 -0.27
CA ALA A 89 -6.70 -3.52 -1.12
C ALA A 89 -6.31 -2.38 -2.09
N ARG A 90 -7.29 -1.65 -2.65
CA ARG A 90 -7.02 -0.46 -3.50
C ARG A 90 -6.33 0.64 -2.70
N ARG A 91 -6.84 1.00 -1.51
CA ARG A 91 -6.22 2.00 -0.62
C ARG A 91 -4.81 1.59 -0.23
N SER A 92 -4.63 0.34 0.22
CA SER A 92 -3.33 -0.18 0.63
C SER A 92 -2.30 -0.07 -0.50
N ARG A 93 -2.69 -0.43 -1.73
CA ARG A 93 -1.82 -0.28 -2.92
C ARG A 93 -1.48 1.19 -3.19
N ARG A 94 -2.47 2.09 -3.13
CA ARG A 94 -2.26 3.53 -3.32
C ARG A 94 -1.34 4.12 -2.26
N LYS A 95 -1.60 3.86 -0.97
CA LYS A 95 -0.77 4.31 0.17
C LYS A 95 0.67 3.81 0.04
N LYS A 96 0.86 2.53 -0.28
CA LYS A 96 2.18 1.95 -0.50
C LYS A 96 2.92 2.66 -1.62
N LEU A 97 2.24 2.91 -2.75
CA LEU A 97 2.86 3.55 -3.90
C LEU A 97 3.25 5.01 -3.62
N MET A 98 2.36 5.78 -2.99
CA MET A 98 2.63 7.14 -2.52
C MET A 98 3.84 7.18 -1.59
N TYR A 99 3.87 6.29 -0.58
CA TYR A 99 5.00 6.19 0.34
C TYR A 99 6.31 5.86 -0.39
N THR A 100 6.29 4.94 -1.35
CA THR A 100 7.50 4.63 -2.13
C THR A 100 7.97 5.80 -2.99
N GLN A 101 7.04 6.59 -3.57
CA GLN A 101 7.41 7.77 -4.35
C GLN A 101 8.04 8.85 -3.47
N GLN A 102 7.44 9.14 -2.31
CA GLN A 102 8.00 10.08 -1.33
C GLN A 102 9.39 9.63 -0.86
N LEU A 103 9.59 8.32 -0.65
CA LEU A 103 10.89 7.80 -0.26
C LEU A 103 11.92 7.97 -1.38
N GLU A 104 11.56 7.70 -2.63
CA GLU A 104 12.43 7.90 -3.79
C GLU A 104 12.80 9.39 -3.95
N GLU A 105 11.84 10.30 -3.82
CA GLU A 105 12.06 11.75 -3.88
C GLU A 105 12.97 12.25 -2.76
N THR A 106 12.77 11.79 -1.52
CA THR A 106 13.62 12.18 -0.39
C THR A 106 15.06 11.68 -0.55
N VAL A 107 15.25 10.46 -1.07
CA VAL A 107 16.58 9.92 -1.36
C VAL A 107 17.28 10.74 -2.44
N GLU A 108 16.59 11.08 -3.53
CA GLU A 108 17.17 11.91 -4.59
C GLU A 108 17.52 13.32 -4.07
N ARG A 109 16.64 13.96 -3.30
CA ARG A 109 16.92 15.25 -2.66
C ARG A 109 18.16 15.18 -1.76
N LEU A 110 18.23 14.20 -0.86
CA LEU A 110 19.37 14.03 0.05
C LEU A 110 20.67 13.73 -0.71
N ARG A 111 20.61 12.97 -1.82
CA ARG A 111 21.77 12.73 -2.69
C ARG A 111 22.27 14.02 -3.33
N MET A 112 21.36 14.84 -3.85
CA MET A 112 21.70 16.15 -4.43
C MET A 112 22.31 17.08 -3.39
N GLU A 113 21.70 17.18 -2.20
CA GLU A 113 22.22 17.98 -1.09
C GLU A 113 23.61 17.52 -0.66
N ARG A 114 23.81 16.21 -0.49
CA ARG A 114 25.12 15.62 -0.17
C ARG A 114 26.17 16.00 -1.21
N GLU A 115 25.86 15.87 -2.49
CA GLU A 115 26.83 16.15 -3.56
C GLU A 115 27.14 17.65 -3.69
N MET A 116 26.14 18.51 -3.49
CA MET A 116 26.32 19.95 -3.40
C MET A 116 27.27 20.32 -2.25
N TRP A 117 27.03 19.80 -1.05
CA TRP A 117 27.87 20.07 0.12
C TRP A 117 29.27 19.50 -0.04
N ARG A 118 29.38 18.30 -0.62
CA ARG A 118 30.67 17.69 -0.95
C ARG A 118 31.46 18.56 -1.92
N THR A 119 30.83 19.02 -3.00
CA THR A 119 31.47 19.91 -3.99
C THR A 119 31.94 21.20 -3.33
N ARG A 120 31.07 21.85 -2.54
CA ARG A 120 31.42 23.08 -1.79
C ARG A 120 32.59 22.86 -0.82
N ALA A 121 32.61 21.76 -0.09
CA ALA A 121 33.69 21.45 0.84
C ALA A 121 35.01 21.22 0.09
N LEU A 122 34.97 20.48 -1.03
CA LEU A 122 36.16 20.21 -1.84
C LEU A 122 36.71 21.47 -2.51
N THR A 123 35.86 22.36 -3.02
CA THR A 123 36.32 23.63 -3.61
C THR A 123 36.96 24.53 -2.56
N LEU A 124 36.37 24.64 -1.37
CA LEU A 124 36.97 25.40 -0.26
C LEU A 124 38.29 24.78 0.20
N LYS A 125 38.37 23.45 0.28
CA LYS A 125 39.62 22.73 0.58
C LYS A 125 40.72 23.03 -0.44
N GLN A 126 40.39 23.02 -1.73
CA GLN A 126 41.33 23.37 -2.80
C GLN A 126 41.76 24.83 -2.71
N LEU A 127 40.83 25.75 -2.44
CA LEU A 127 41.13 27.18 -2.26
C LEU A 127 42.11 27.39 -1.09
N LEU A 128 41.83 26.83 0.09
CA LEU A 128 42.73 26.91 1.24
C LEU A 128 44.13 26.35 0.93
N SER A 129 44.18 25.20 0.24
CA SER A 129 45.44 24.59 -0.18
C SER A 129 46.23 25.51 -1.13
N SER A 130 45.54 26.17 -2.07
CA SER A 130 46.16 27.10 -3.02
C SER A 130 46.74 28.37 -2.36
N HIS A 131 46.15 28.79 -1.23
CA HIS A 131 46.64 29.90 -0.42
C HIS A 131 47.67 29.47 0.65
N GLY A 132 48.08 28.20 0.67
CA GLY A 132 49.04 27.67 1.65
C GLY A 132 48.51 27.60 3.08
N LEU A 133 47.18 27.61 3.26
CA LEU A 133 46.54 27.54 4.57
C LEU A 133 46.33 26.08 4.99
N PRO A 134 46.43 25.75 6.29
CA PRO A 134 46.22 24.39 6.78
C PRO A 134 44.77 23.95 6.57
N VAL A 135 44.59 22.77 5.95
CA VAL A 135 43.27 22.17 5.74
C VAL A 135 43.00 21.16 6.86
N PRO A 136 41.91 21.29 7.62
CA PRO A 136 41.52 20.29 8.60
C PRO A 136 41.09 18.98 7.91
N ASP A 137 41.64 17.87 8.38
CA ASP A 137 41.24 16.52 7.95
C ASP A 137 40.29 15.94 8.98
N PHE A 138 39.02 15.78 8.60
CA PHE A 138 38.00 15.17 9.44
C PHE A 138 37.93 13.69 9.07
N LYS A 139 38.24 12.81 10.04
CA LYS A 139 38.01 11.37 9.88
C LYS A 139 36.51 11.09 9.92
N ASP A 140 36.04 10.26 8.99
CA ASP A 140 34.65 9.79 8.89
C ASP A 140 34.19 9.04 10.15
#